data_AF-A0A9N8HUL7-F1
#
_entry.id   AF-A0A9N8HUL7-F1
#
_cell.length_a   1.000
_cell.length_b   1.000
_cell.length_c   1.000
_cell.angle_alpha   90.00
_cell.angle_beta   90.00
_cell.angle_gamma   90.00
#
_symmetry.space_group_name_H-M   'P 1'
#
loop_
_entity.id
_entity.type
_entity.pdbx_description
1 polymer ?
#
loop_
_entity_poly.entity_id
_entity_poly.type
_entity_poly.pdbx_seq_one_letter_code
_entity_poly.pdbx_strand_id
1 'polypeptide(L)'
;MVELSELNLTTPTPANEGEEGSDHREPRRFLKVMNKDVKRSMENLMKHVSQGCLSDPPAEKVKMRRVNPKTGRAFTARSTGTNEVDNRVLNDILSSATVGIARAERVLADHYEKSNAKKRVKPLGEEEVVTTRTDKLLLLNCFAKSCGYDRKDLPAQGVTAPPKLPFKEYMGFQFDLPEAFRPVEASAKDADDDNGEEGLADLAELILATDGNTLPTIRVYETTLEAYKRLTRDQPWVPFKGYDKTDHDDVDKAEEDLFQKLRTEYSRGAQPFSARGYGRMSEKWDIEVAKRVMQQMEEPDSGTVVILIRRKTFQMLQAHYDDFCAHIRRTQLAGILRDPAQEELNTTLRNNRRNMAPQQAATNVQPIRYNQMHGGATPFGAPTVLNTQVAARAMTFAPRENMQMAPFALRDVYPNQVPRPAATNPMGPNYKRNKYCVVCGYSKRENLQLLKQFGYECKGNCGHEECSKCGMRVELHDAANAVGPYCKNAASESSYYNDWYKEAPKVNNQI
;
A
#
# COMPACT_ATOMS: atom_id res chain seq x y z
N MET A 1 5.48 28.67 -52.75
CA MET A 1 4.43 27.94 -53.49
C MET A 1 5.15 26.89 -54.31
N VAL A 2 5.05 25.63 -53.91
CA VAL A 2 5.59 24.49 -54.65
C VAL A 2 4.41 23.54 -54.81
N GLU A 3 3.96 23.40 -56.05
CA GLU A 3 2.90 22.48 -56.47
C GLU A 3 3.36 21.05 -56.25
N LEU A 4 2.57 20.27 -55.52
CA LEU A 4 2.64 18.81 -55.51
C LEU A 4 1.45 18.30 -56.31
N SER A 5 1.69 18.15 -57.60
CA SER A 5 0.86 17.47 -58.58
C SER A 5 0.76 15.96 -58.28
N GLU A 6 -0.49 15.50 -58.19
CA GLU A 6 -0.99 14.25 -58.77
C GLU A 6 -0.22 12.94 -58.50
N LEU A 7 -0.58 12.26 -57.40
CA LEU A 7 -0.48 10.81 -57.30
C LEU A 7 -1.84 10.19 -57.67
N ASN A 8 -2.02 9.91 -58.96
CA ASN A 8 -3.10 9.10 -59.49
C ASN A 8 -2.90 7.64 -59.07
N LEU A 9 -3.71 7.18 -58.12
CA LEU A 9 -3.88 5.76 -57.81
C LEU A 9 -4.91 5.18 -58.80
N THR A 10 -4.42 4.62 -59.89
CA THR A 10 -5.21 3.79 -60.82
C THR A 10 -5.65 2.51 -60.12
N THR A 11 -6.96 2.36 -59.94
CA THR A 11 -7.58 1.09 -59.53
C THR A 11 -7.52 0.09 -60.69
N PRO A 12 -6.98 -1.13 -60.51
CA PRO A 12 -7.01 -2.13 -61.56
C PRO A 12 -8.41 -2.74 -61.66
N THR A 13 -8.95 -2.71 -62.88
CA THR A 13 -10.14 -3.43 -63.33
C THR A 13 -9.89 -4.94 -63.24
N PRO A 14 -10.80 -5.76 -62.69
CA PRO A 14 -10.61 -7.21 -62.66
C PRO A 14 -10.92 -7.81 -64.04
N ALA A 15 -9.93 -8.47 -64.62
CA ALA A 15 -10.11 -9.35 -65.76
C ALA A 15 -10.66 -10.70 -65.26
N ASN A 16 -11.75 -11.13 -65.88
CA ASN A 16 -12.22 -12.52 -65.88
C ASN A 16 -11.19 -13.39 -66.61
N GLU A 17 -10.82 -14.52 -66.01
CA GLU A 17 -10.68 -15.85 -66.64
C GLU A 17 -9.88 -16.79 -65.72
N GLY A 18 -10.34 -18.04 -65.57
CA GLY A 18 -9.55 -19.15 -65.03
C GLY A 18 -10.16 -19.84 -63.81
N GLU A 19 -11.14 -20.72 -64.03
CA GLU A 19 -11.53 -21.75 -63.07
C GLU A 19 -10.42 -22.80 -62.92
N GLU A 20 -9.58 -22.67 -61.90
CA GLU A 20 -8.81 -23.80 -61.36
C GLU A 20 -8.82 -23.78 -59.82
N GLY A 21 -9.16 -24.93 -59.25
CA GLY A 21 -9.50 -25.10 -57.84
C GLY A 21 -8.35 -24.71 -56.92
N SER A 22 -8.52 -23.60 -56.22
CA SER A 22 -7.70 -23.22 -55.07
C SER A 22 -8.56 -23.22 -53.81
N ASP A 23 -8.04 -23.86 -52.75
CA ASP A 23 -8.58 -23.90 -51.40
C ASP A 23 -8.63 -22.46 -50.83
N HIS A 24 -9.67 -21.70 -51.23
CA HIS A 24 -10.00 -20.40 -50.67
C HIS A 24 -10.54 -20.59 -49.25
N ARG A 25 -9.64 -20.92 -48.32
CA ARG A 25 -9.87 -20.59 -46.91
C ARG A 25 -10.03 -19.08 -46.84
N GLU A 26 -11.27 -18.63 -46.65
CA GLU A 26 -11.56 -17.24 -46.33
C GLU A 26 -10.51 -16.72 -45.33
N PRO A 27 -9.92 -15.53 -45.56
CA PRO A 27 -8.86 -15.01 -44.71
C PRO A 27 -9.35 -15.04 -43.27
N ARG A 28 -8.72 -15.92 -42.46
CA ARG A 28 -9.07 -16.11 -41.05
C ARG A 28 -9.18 -14.73 -40.42
N ARG A 29 -10.38 -14.37 -39.97
CA ARG A 29 -10.65 -13.07 -39.36
C ARG A 29 -9.67 -12.89 -38.19
N PHE A 30 -8.70 -12.01 -38.37
CA PHE A 30 -7.63 -11.75 -37.39
C PHE A 30 -8.15 -11.15 -36.08
N LEU A 31 -9.41 -10.70 -36.07
CA LEU A 31 -10.08 -10.10 -34.93
C LEU A 31 -11.11 -11.08 -34.38
N LYS A 32 -11.03 -11.37 -33.07
CA LYS A 32 -12.04 -12.12 -32.33
C LYS A 32 -13.43 -11.54 -32.60
N VAL A 33 -14.45 -12.39 -32.68
CA VAL A 33 -15.85 -11.97 -32.80
C VAL A 33 -16.15 -10.98 -31.67
N MET A 34 -16.40 -9.72 -32.04
CA MET A 34 -16.67 -8.67 -31.06
C MET A 34 -17.97 -8.96 -30.33
N ASN A 35 -17.95 -8.81 -29.00
CA ASN A 35 -19.17 -8.83 -28.19
C ASN A 35 -20.18 -7.81 -28.72
N LYS A 36 -21.47 -8.19 -28.82
CA LYS A 36 -22.58 -7.35 -29.28
C LYS A 36 -22.62 -5.99 -28.58
N ASP A 37 -22.27 -5.94 -27.29
CA ASP A 37 -22.25 -4.70 -26.52
C ASP A 37 -21.11 -3.75 -26.93
N VAL A 38 -19.95 -4.31 -27.26
CA VAL A 38 -18.80 -3.55 -27.76
C VAL A 38 -19.09 -3.04 -29.17
N LYS A 39 -19.74 -3.86 -30.01
CA LYS A 39 -20.19 -3.45 -31.35
C LYS A 39 -21.17 -2.27 -31.26
N ARG A 40 -22.19 -2.36 -30.40
CA ARG A 40 -23.15 -1.27 -30.16
C ARG A 40 -22.46 0.00 -29.65
N SER A 41 -21.46 -0.15 -28.78
CA SER A 41 -20.68 0.99 -28.26
C SER A 41 -19.84 1.66 -29.35
N MET A 42 -19.22 0.88 -30.24
CA MET A 42 -18.51 1.41 -31.41
C MET A 42 -19.48 2.09 -32.39
N GLU A 43 -20.64 1.51 -32.65
CA GLU A 43 -21.66 2.13 -33.52
C GLU A 43 -22.14 3.47 -32.94
N ASN A 44 -22.33 3.56 -31.62
CA ASN A 44 -22.68 4.82 -30.95
C ASN A 44 -21.54 5.85 -31.02
N LEU A 45 -20.28 5.44 -30.80
CA LEU A 45 -19.10 6.30 -30.95
C LEU A 45 -18.99 6.84 -32.39
N MET A 46 -19.14 5.96 -33.39
CA MET A 46 -19.10 6.33 -34.80
C MET A 46 -20.26 7.26 -35.17
N LYS A 47 -21.44 7.07 -34.58
CA LYS A 47 -22.59 7.98 -34.74
C LYS A 47 -22.28 9.37 -34.17
N HIS A 48 -21.61 9.48 -33.03
CA HIS A 48 -21.19 10.77 -32.48
C HIS A 48 -20.09 11.44 -33.30
N VAL A 49 -19.19 10.66 -33.91
CA VAL A 49 -18.19 11.17 -34.85
C VAL A 49 -18.86 11.70 -36.12
N SER A 50 -19.81 10.95 -36.70
CA SER A 50 -20.53 11.38 -37.91
C SER A 50 -21.44 12.59 -37.67
N GLN A 51 -21.98 12.72 -36.46
CA GLN A 51 -22.76 13.89 -36.03
C GLN A 51 -21.90 15.08 -35.63
N GLY A 52 -20.56 14.97 -35.66
CA GLY A 52 -19.65 16.05 -35.26
C GLY A 52 -19.61 16.34 -33.76
N CYS A 53 -20.34 15.57 -32.93
CA CYS A 53 -20.35 15.71 -31.47
C CYS A 53 -19.01 15.31 -30.83
N LEU A 54 -18.26 14.44 -31.52
CA LEU A 54 -16.88 14.05 -31.22
C LEU A 54 -15.99 14.45 -32.41
N SER A 55 -16.04 15.70 -32.84
CA SER A 55 -15.04 16.21 -33.76
C SER A 55 -13.71 16.31 -33.03
N ASP A 56 -12.68 15.61 -33.54
CA ASP A 56 -11.31 15.95 -33.16
C ASP A 56 -11.12 17.46 -33.31
N PRO A 57 -10.48 18.15 -32.35
CA PRO A 57 -10.20 19.56 -32.50
C PRO A 57 -9.51 19.78 -33.86
N PRO A 58 -9.84 20.87 -34.58
CA PRO A 58 -9.30 21.14 -35.89
C PRO A 58 -7.79 20.92 -35.90
N ALA A 59 -7.25 20.28 -36.94
CA ALA A 59 -5.82 19.94 -37.02
C ALA A 59 -4.90 21.17 -36.87
N GLU A 60 -5.42 22.36 -37.22
CA GLU A 60 -4.80 23.66 -36.98
C GLU A 60 -4.63 24.00 -35.50
N LYS A 61 -5.60 23.63 -34.66
CA LYS A 61 -5.59 23.86 -33.21
C LYS A 61 -4.85 22.75 -32.45
N VAL A 62 -4.98 21.49 -32.89
CA VAL A 62 -4.32 20.35 -32.24
C VAL A 62 -3.83 19.37 -33.30
N LYS A 63 -2.51 19.36 -33.53
CA LYS A 63 -1.87 18.39 -34.42
C LYS A 63 -1.91 16.99 -33.78
N MET A 64 -2.88 16.19 -34.23
CA MET A 64 -3.08 14.79 -33.82
C MET A 64 -1.91 13.89 -34.21
N ARG A 65 -1.16 14.25 -35.25
CA ARG A 65 0.07 13.56 -35.66
C ARG A 65 1.25 14.51 -35.46
N ARG A 66 2.28 14.03 -34.79
CA ARG A 66 3.56 14.72 -34.63
C ARG A 66 4.59 13.93 -35.41
N VAL A 67 5.28 14.59 -36.33
CA VAL A 67 6.40 13.98 -37.06
C VAL A 67 7.66 14.31 -36.27
N ASN A 68 8.41 13.29 -35.88
CA ASN A 68 9.71 13.51 -35.27
C ASN A 68 10.63 14.16 -36.33
N PRO A 69 11.15 15.38 -36.09
CA PRO A 69 11.94 16.11 -37.07
C PRO A 69 13.27 15.41 -37.42
N LYS A 70 13.84 14.62 -36.50
CA LYS A 70 15.10 13.88 -36.71
C LYS A 70 14.92 12.61 -37.52
N THR A 71 13.80 11.90 -37.34
CA THR A 71 13.60 10.56 -37.93
C THR A 71 12.55 10.53 -39.03
N GLY A 72 11.77 11.60 -39.23
CA GLY A 72 10.67 11.66 -40.19
C GLY A 72 9.47 10.76 -39.84
N ARG A 73 9.52 10.02 -38.73
CA ARG A 73 8.43 9.11 -38.32
C ARG A 73 7.28 9.87 -37.70
N ALA A 74 6.06 9.59 -38.15
CA ALA A 74 4.83 10.14 -37.59
C ALA A 74 4.36 9.34 -36.37
N PHE A 75 4.04 10.04 -35.29
CA PHE A 75 3.48 9.49 -34.05
C PHE A 75 2.14 10.16 -33.74
N THR A 76 1.19 9.40 -33.21
CA THR A 76 -0.11 9.93 -32.78
C THR A 76 0.05 10.63 -31.43
N ALA A 77 -0.35 11.91 -31.33
CA ALA A 77 -0.20 12.75 -30.14
C ALA A 77 -1.13 12.36 -28.98
N ARG A 78 -2.17 11.54 -29.26
CA ARG A 78 -3.12 11.03 -28.28
C ARG A 78 -3.17 9.52 -28.34
N SER A 79 -2.59 8.86 -27.35
CA SER A 79 -3.15 7.59 -26.88
C SER A 79 -3.24 7.65 -25.36
N THR A 80 -4.46 7.54 -24.82
CA THR A 80 -4.65 7.27 -23.39
C THR A 80 -4.01 5.94 -23.00
N GLY A 81 -3.88 5.04 -23.99
CA GLY A 81 -3.21 3.76 -23.86
C GLY A 81 -1.82 3.84 -23.27
N THR A 82 -1.03 4.89 -23.53
CA THR A 82 0.31 4.97 -22.91
C THR A 82 0.23 5.23 -21.42
N ASN A 83 -0.65 6.14 -20.97
CA ASN A 83 -0.83 6.42 -19.54
C ASN A 83 -1.51 5.24 -18.84
N GLU A 84 -2.44 4.56 -19.50
CA GLU A 84 -3.08 3.34 -18.98
C GLU A 84 -2.06 2.19 -18.85
N VAL A 85 -1.17 2.02 -19.82
CA VAL A 85 -0.09 1.03 -19.77
C VAL A 85 0.93 1.40 -18.69
N ASP A 86 1.33 2.66 -18.60
CA ASP A 86 2.24 3.15 -17.55
C ASP A 86 1.61 2.90 -16.17
N ASN A 87 0.32 3.23 -15.97
CA ASN A 87 -0.41 2.96 -14.72
C ASN A 87 -0.50 1.47 -14.42
N ARG A 88 -0.72 0.61 -15.42
CA ARG A 88 -0.77 -0.84 -15.23
C ARG A 88 0.59 -1.38 -14.77
N VAL A 89 1.67 -0.97 -15.43
CA VAL A 89 3.04 -1.37 -15.05
C VAL A 89 3.38 -0.86 -13.66
N LEU A 90 2.98 0.37 -13.33
CA LEU A 90 3.18 0.95 -12.02
C LEU A 90 2.43 0.17 -10.93
N ASN A 91 1.18 -0.17 -11.17
CA ASN A 91 0.38 -1.00 -10.27
C ASN A 91 0.99 -2.40 -10.08
N ASP A 92 1.48 -3.03 -11.14
CA ASP A 92 2.17 -4.33 -11.04
C ASP A 92 3.42 -4.21 -10.16
N ILE A 93 4.23 -3.16 -10.33
CA ILE A 93 5.42 -2.92 -9.51
C ILE A 93 5.03 -2.69 -8.04
N LEU A 94 4.01 -1.86 -7.78
CA LEU A 94 3.56 -1.52 -6.43
C LEU A 94 2.84 -2.68 -5.73
N SER A 95 2.22 -3.59 -6.49
CA SER A 95 1.54 -4.77 -5.96
C SER A 95 2.50 -5.86 -5.46
N SER A 96 3.80 -5.75 -5.78
CA SER A 96 4.79 -6.68 -5.27
C SER A 96 4.99 -6.48 -3.76
N ALA A 97 4.78 -7.53 -2.97
CA ALA A 97 4.98 -7.53 -1.52
C ALA A 97 6.40 -7.14 -1.06
N THR A 98 7.36 -7.08 -1.99
CA THR A 98 8.75 -6.68 -1.74
C THR A 98 8.98 -5.16 -1.81
N VAL A 99 7.97 -4.39 -2.23
CA VAL A 99 8.08 -2.94 -2.39
C VAL A 99 7.57 -2.25 -1.12
N GLY A 100 8.49 -1.95 -0.22
CA GLY A 100 8.21 -1.07 0.93
C GLY A 100 7.89 0.37 0.50
N ILE A 101 7.28 1.14 1.40
CA ILE A 101 6.78 2.51 1.15
C ILE A 101 7.85 3.42 0.53
N ALA A 102 9.07 3.43 1.05
CA ALA A 102 10.17 4.25 0.51
C ALA A 102 10.65 3.84 -0.90
N ARG A 103 10.38 2.60 -1.31
CA ARG A 103 10.63 2.14 -2.69
C ARG A 103 9.45 2.51 -3.58
N ALA A 104 8.22 2.38 -3.09
CA ALA A 104 7.02 2.81 -3.79
C ALA A 104 7.08 4.29 -4.16
N GLU A 105 7.43 5.16 -3.22
CA GLU A 105 7.56 6.61 -3.44
C GLU A 105 8.57 6.94 -4.55
N ARG A 106 9.77 6.35 -4.49
CA ARG A 106 10.79 6.54 -5.54
C ARG A 106 10.33 6.05 -6.91
N VAL A 107 9.66 4.91 -6.94
CA VAL A 107 9.12 4.35 -8.19
C VAL A 107 8.05 5.27 -8.76
N LEU A 108 7.11 5.74 -7.94
CA LEU A 108 6.04 6.67 -8.34
C LEU A 108 6.61 7.96 -8.92
N ALA A 109 7.56 8.59 -8.23
CA ALA A 109 8.17 9.85 -8.65
C ALA A 109 8.90 9.71 -10.01
N ASP A 110 9.68 8.64 -10.19
CA ASP A 110 10.50 8.46 -11.38
C ASP A 110 9.73 7.96 -12.62
N HIS A 111 8.61 7.26 -12.43
CA HIS A 111 7.98 6.48 -13.50
C HIS A 111 7.42 7.37 -14.61
N TYR A 112 6.67 8.40 -14.23
CA TYR A 112 6.04 9.31 -15.20
C TYR A 112 7.07 10.22 -15.88
N GLU A 113 8.12 10.65 -15.16
CA GLU A 113 9.20 11.44 -15.74
C GLU A 113 9.96 10.67 -16.82
N LYS A 114 10.31 9.41 -16.55
CA LYS A 114 10.97 8.54 -17.54
C LYS A 114 10.08 8.29 -18.75
N SER A 115 8.78 8.06 -18.55
CA SER A 115 7.84 7.89 -19.65
C SER A 115 7.74 9.17 -20.50
N ASN A 116 7.60 10.33 -19.85
CA ASN A 116 7.53 11.62 -20.54
C ASN A 116 8.80 11.95 -21.32
N ALA A 117 9.99 11.66 -20.77
CA ALA A 117 11.24 11.88 -21.49
C ALA A 117 11.38 10.98 -22.71
N LYS A 118 11.01 9.69 -22.59
CA LYS A 118 10.95 8.79 -23.77
C LYS A 118 10.00 9.34 -24.83
N LYS A 119 8.86 9.93 -24.42
CA LYS A 119 7.90 10.57 -25.33
C LYS A 119 8.45 11.87 -25.97
N ARG A 120 9.28 12.62 -25.28
CA ARG A 120 9.97 13.81 -25.83
C ARG A 120 11.04 13.41 -26.85
N VAL A 121 11.88 12.43 -26.51
CA VAL A 121 13.00 12.02 -27.38
C VAL A 121 12.50 11.26 -28.61
N LYS A 122 11.69 10.21 -28.43
CA LYS A 122 11.30 9.32 -29.54
C LYS A 122 10.19 9.93 -30.42
N PRO A 123 9.03 10.35 -29.89
CA PRO A 123 8.03 11.07 -30.68
C PRO A 123 8.38 12.49 -31.12
N LEU A 124 8.97 13.33 -30.24
CA LEU A 124 9.18 14.75 -30.56
C LEU A 124 10.56 15.05 -31.15
N GLY A 125 11.47 14.08 -31.14
CA GLY A 125 12.82 14.26 -31.68
C GLY A 125 13.69 15.20 -30.87
N GLU A 126 13.31 15.48 -29.62
CA GLU A 126 14.15 16.26 -28.72
C GLU A 126 15.46 15.52 -28.44
N GLU A 127 16.52 16.26 -28.12
CA GLU A 127 17.76 15.64 -27.68
C GLU A 127 17.55 14.89 -26.38
N GLU A 128 18.19 13.71 -26.29
CA GLU A 128 18.14 12.92 -25.08
C GLU A 128 18.85 13.68 -23.97
N VAL A 129 18.06 14.18 -23.03
CA VAL A 129 18.59 14.80 -21.83
C VAL A 129 19.32 13.72 -21.04
N VAL A 130 20.58 13.95 -20.71
CA VAL A 130 21.50 13.01 -20.04
C VAL A 130 20.86 12.31 -18.84
N THR A 131 19.98 13.00 -18.10
CA THR A 131 19.08 12.36 -17.14
C THR A 131 17.76 13.11 -17.03
N THR A 132 16.67 12.39 -16.76
CA THR A 132 15.37 13.01 -16.42
C THR A 132 15.35 13.65 -15.05
N ARG A 133 16.34 13.34 -14.21
CA ARG A 133 16.40 13.77 -12.82
C ARG A 133 17.24 15.04 -12.75
N THR A 134 16.64 16.14 -13.16
CA THR A 134 17.24 17.48 -12.98
C THR A 134 17.75 17.66 -11.56
N ASP A 135 17.04 17.14 -10.56
CA ASP A 135 17.41 17.26 -9.14
C ASP A 135 18.69 16.49 -8.78
N LYS A 136 18.90 15.30 -9.38
CA LYS A 136 20.14 14.53 -9.15
C LYS A 136 21.32 15.15 -9.87
N LEU A 137 21.11 15.66 -11.08
CA LEU A 137 22.13 16.43 -11.79
C LEU A 137 22.45 17.71 -11.03
N LEU A 138 21.45 18.36 -10.44
CA LEU A 138 21.64 19.52 -9.58
C LEU A 138 22.47 19.18 -8.36
N LEU A 139 22.13 18.09 -7.68
CA LEU A 139 22.83 17.61 -6.50
C LEU A 139 24.28 17.24 -6.83
N LEU A 140 24.51 16.53 -7.94
CA LEU A 140 25.85 16.20 -8.43
C LEU A 140 26.65 17.46 -8.80
N ASN A 141 26.02 18.43 -9.47
CA ASN A 141 26.62 19.73 -9.76
C ASN A 141 26.96 20.50 -8.47
N CYS A 142 26.10 20.44 -7.44
CA CYS A 142 26.36 21.02 -6.13
C CYS A 142 27.56 20.35 -5.45
N PHE A 143 27.64 19.01 -5.45
CA PHE A 143 28.77 18.26 -4.88
C PHE A 143 30.07 18.52 -5.62
N ALA A 144 30.06 18.49 -6.95
CA ALA A 144 31.23 18.81 -7.75
C ALA A 144 31.69 20.26 -7.49
N LYS A 145 30.75 21.21 -7.41
CA LYS A 145 31.09 22.59 -7.04
C LYS A 145 31.68 22.70 -5.63
N SER A 146 31.16 21.97 -4.63
CA SER A 146 31.75 21.97 -3.28
C SER A 146 33.15 21.34 -3.24
N CYS A 147 33.45 20.41 -4.16
CA CYS A 147 34.78 19.83 -4.33
C CYS A 147 35.73 20.71 -5.17
N GLY A 148 35.34 21.93 -5.53
CA GLY A 148 36.19 22.88 -6.26
C GLY A 148 36.18 22.72 -7.79
N TYR A 149 35.29 21.90 -8.35
CA TYR A 149 35.15 21.80 -9.81
C TYR A 149 34.45 23.05 -10.36
N ASP A 150 34.99 23.55 -11.47
CA ASP A 150 34.50 24.75 -12.12
C ASP A 150 33.27 24.41 -12.97
N ARG A 151 32.39 25.39 -13.25
CA ARG A 151 31.11 25.12 -13.94
C ARG A 151 31.27 24.47 -15.32
N LYS A 152 32.38 24.76 -15.98
CA LYS A 152 32.82 24.22 -17.28
C LYS A 152 33.22 22.74 -17.20
N ASP A 153 33.60 22.25 -16.03
CA ASP A 153 34.01 20.86 -15.81
C ASP A 153 32.84 19.97 -15.38
N LEU A 154 31.65 20.56 -15.21
CA LEU A 154 30.45 19.82 -14.81
C LEU A 154 29.86 19.05 -16.00
N PRO A 155 29.42 17.79 -15.79
CA PRO A 155 28.86 16.95 -16.84
C PRO A 155 27.52 17.48 -17.40
N ALA A 156 26.88 18.42 -16.69
CA ALA A 156 25.64 19.05 -17.11
C ALA A 156 25.70 20.58 -16.92
N GLN A 157 26.45 21.28 -17.78
CA GLN A 157 26.70 22.73 -17.71
C GLN A 157 25.42 23.59 -17.78
N GLY A 158 24.37 23.07 -18.42
CA GLY A 158 23.07 23.73 -18.62
C GLY A 158 22.07 23.57 -17.46
N VAL A 159 22.38 22.76 -16.44
CA VAL A 159 21.45 22.52 -15.33
C VAL A 159 21.77 23.52 -14.20
N THR A 160 21.01 24.60 -14.15
CA THR A 160 21.05 25.60 -13.08
C THR A 160 19.98 25.32 -12.02
N ALA A 161 20.27 25.68 -10.77
CA ALA A 161 19.26 25.66 -9.72
C ALA A 161 18.07 26.48 -10.17
N PRO A 162 16.82 26.02 -9.94
CA PRO A 162 15.66 26.82 -10.23
C PRO A 162 15.87 28.21 -9.63
N PRO A 163 15.61 29.29 -10.39
CA PRO A 163 15.69 30.62 -9.82
C PRO A 163 14.78 30.66 -8.59
N LYS A 164 15.24 31.30 -7.53
CA LYS A 164 14.49 31.43 -6.28
C LYS A 164 13.11 31.99 -6.63
N LEU A 165 12.07 31.17 -6.51
CA LEU A 165 10.72 31.58 -6.86
C LEU A 165 10.34 32.77 -5.95
N PRO A 166 9.60 33.78 -6.47
CA PRO A 166 9.15 34.91 -5.64
C PRO A 166 8.07 34.52 -4.62
N PHE A 167 7.69 33.25 -4.60
CA PHE A 167 6.68 32.69 -3.72
C PHE A 167 7.33 32.13 -2.47
N LYS A 168 6.70 32.42 -1.33
CA LYS A 168 7.15 32.00 -0.01
C LYS A 168 6.29 30.81 0.42
N GLU A 169 6.86 29.61 0.41
CA GLU A 169 6.19 28.40 0.85
C GLU A 169 6.12 28.33 2.39
N TYR A 170 4.94 28.00 2.92
CA TYR A 170 4.72 27.74 4.35
C TYR A 170 4.37 26.26 4.50
N MET A 171 5.16 25.50 5.28
CA MET A 171 4.75 24.16 5.70
C MET A 171 3.81 24.27 6.90
N GLY A 172 2.60 23.72 6.79
CA GLY A 172 1.46 23.85 7.72
C GLY A 172 1.63 23.33 9.16
N PHE A 173 2.85 23.28 9.68
CA PHE A 173 3.17 22.88 11.06
C PHE A 173 3.45 24.06 12.01
N GLN A 174 3.26 25.30 11.54
CA GLN A 174 3.47 26.54 12.32
C GLN A 174 2.14 27.19 12.72
N PHE A 175 1.06 26.42 12.77
CA PHE A 175 -0.27 26.93 13.09
C PHE A 175 -0.54 26.73 14.58
N ASP A 176 -0.49 27.82 15.36
CA ASP A 176 -1.10 27.84 16.69
C ASP A 176 -2.62 27.87 16.53
N LEU A 177 -3.34 27.03 17.28
CA LEU A 177 -4.81 27.06 17.27
C LEU A 177 -5.29 28.46 17.71
N PRO A 178 -6.31 29.04 17.03
CA PRO A 178 -6.90 30.31 17.44
C PRO A 178 -7.32 30.25 18.91
N GLU A 179 -7.18 31.36 19.63
CA GLU A 179 -7.41 31.48 21.08
C GLU A 179 -8.78 30.97 21.53
N ALA A 180 -9.80 31.06 20.66
CA ALA A 180 -11.14 30.52 20.88
C ALA A 180 -11.21 28.98 21.03
N PHE A 181 -10.15 28.27 20.63
CA PHE A 181 -10.02 26.82 20.73
C PHE A 181 -8.94 26.39 21.74
N ARG A 182 -8.32 27.34 22.45
CA ARG A 182 -7.52 26.99 23.63
C ARG A 182 -8.52 26.55 24.71
N PRO A 183 -8.33 25.37 25.33
CA PRO A 183 -9.19 24.97 26.41
C PRO A 183 -9.16 26.07 27.48
N VAL A 184 -10.32 26.64 27.77
CA VAL A 184 -10.48 27.59 28.88
C VAL A 184 -10.03 26.83 30.11
N GLU A 185 -8.89 27.23 30.68
CA GLU A 185 -8.41 26.67 31.94
C GLU A 185 -9.51 26.91 32.96
N ALA A 186 -10.29 25.86 33.25
CA ALA A 186 -11.28 25.88 34.28
C ALA A 186 -10.54 26.15 35.57
N SER A 187 -10.71 27.35 36.10
CA SER A 187 -10.16 27.80 37.36
C SER A 187 -10.61 26.82 38.44
N ALA A 188 -9.68 25.97 38.88
CA ALA A 188 -9.80 25.18 40.09
C ALA A 188 -9.78 26.16 41.27
N LYS A 189 -10.97 26.63 41.64
CA LYS A 189 -11.23 27.25 42.94
C LYS A 189 -12.54 26.69 43.47
N ASP A 190 -12.47 26.30 44.73
CA ASP A 190 -13.56 26.10 45.67
C ASP A 190 -14.21 24.71 45.70
N ALA A 191 -13.65 23.85 46.55
CA ALA A 191 -14.39 22.98 47.48
C ALA A 191 -13.42 22.39 48.53
N ASP A 192 -13.04 23.22 49.51
CA ASP A 192 -12.72 22.78 50.87
C ASP A 192 -14.01 22.81 51.71
N ASP A 193 -14.11 21.89 52.68
CA ASP A 193 -15.12 21.61 53.73
C ASP A 193 -15.92 20.30 53.51
N ASP A 194 -16.04 19.35 54.44
CA ASP A 194 -15.58 19.23 55.83
C ASP A 194 -15.84 17.78 56.30
N ASN A 195 -15.07 17.32 57.30
CA ASN A 195 -15.32 16.23 58.26
C ASN A 195 -15.45 14.74 57.84
N GLY A 196 -14.49 13.93 58.33
CA GLY A 196 -14.56 12.46 58.35
C GLY A 196 -13.38 11.79 59.05
N GLU A 197 -13.00 12.26 60.23
CA GLU A 197 -11.89 11.74 61.04
C GLU A 197 -12.37 10.63 61.99
N GLU A 198 -12.78 9.47 61.46
CA GLU A 198 -13.05 8.23 62.23
C GLU A 198 -12.76 7.01 61.32
N GLY A 199 -11.52 6.52 61.32
CA GLY A 199 -11.18 5.35 60.49
C GLY A 199 -9.76 4.80 60.61
N LEU A 200 -8.95 5.27 61.56
CA LEU A 200 -7.54 4.87 61.72
C LEU A 200 -7.28 3.94 62.91
N ALA A 201 -8.30 3.59 63.70
CA ALA A 201 -8.20 2.59 64.75
C ALA A 201 -8.39 1.15 64.23
N ASP A 202 -9.17 0.94 63.17
CA ASP A 202 -9.47 -0.39 62.60
C ASP A 202 -8.34 -0.98 61.75
N LEU A 203 -7.36 -0.17 61.33
CA LEU A 203 -6.22 -0.66 60.54
C LEU A 203 -5.11 -1.27 61.42
N ALA A 204 -5.08 -0.92 62.71
CA ALA A 204 -4.09 -1.46 63.65
C ALA A 204 -4.51 -2.85 64.20
N GLU A 205 -5.82 -3.12 64.31
CA GLU A 205 -6.34 -4.43 64.72
C GLU A 205 -6.26 -5.48 63.58
N LEU A 206 -6.24 -5.03 62.32
CA LEU A 206 -6.08 -5.90 61.15
C LEU A 206 -4.64 -6.41 60.96
N ILE A 207 -3.64 -5.72 61.53
CA ILE A 207 -2.21 -6.08 61.40
C ILE A 207 -1.76 -7.01 62.54
N LEU A 208 -2.46 -7.03 63.68
CA LEU A 208 -2.13 -7.91 64.81
C LEU A 208 -2.77 -9.31 64.72
N ALA A 209 -3.58 -9.57 63.69
CA ALA A 209 -4.22 -10.86 63.45
C ALA A 209 -3.51 -11.75 62.40
N THR A 210 -2.27 -11.44 62.02
CA THR A 210 -1.49 -12.29 61.09
C THR A 210 -0.86 -13.49 61.80
N ASP A 211 -1.71 -14.45 62.16
CA ASP A 211 -1.32 -15.85 62.36
C ASP A 211 -1.06 -16.50 60.99
N GLY A 212 0.16 -17.02 60.78
CA GLY A 212 0.48 -18.15 59.89
C GLY A 212 0.28 -18.03 58.37
N ASN A 213 -0.15 -16.89 57.82
CA ASN A 213 -0.66 -16.81 56.43
C ASN A 213 0.27 -16.16 55.38
N THR A 214 1.57 -16.07 55.64
CA THR A 214 2.56 -15.52 54.68
C THR A 214 3.00 -16.51 53.59
N LEU A 215 2.41 -17.71 53.55
CA LEU A 215 2.54 -18.60 52.39
C LEU A 215 1.31 -18.44 51.50
N PRO A 216 1.48 -18.19 50.19
CA PRO A 216 0.35 -18.07 49.27
C PRO A 216 -0.52 -19.33 49.40
N THR A 217 -1.81 -19.13 49.67
CA THR A 217 -2.77 -20.23 49.83
C THR A 217 -2.74 -21.07 48.55
N ILE A 218 -2.07 -22.22 48.61
CA ILE A 218 -2.00 -23.16 47.49
C ILE A 218 -3.42 -23.72 47.35
N ARG A 219 -4.16 -23.23 46.36
CA ARG A 219 -5.46 -23.79 46.03
C ARG A 219 -5.22 -25.19 45.49
N VAL A 220 -5.79 -26.19 46.16
CA VAL A 220 -5.71 -27.59 45.70
C VAL A 220 -6.25 -27.65 44.27
N TYR A 221 -5.47 -28.23 43.35
CA TYR A 221 -5.72 -28.34 41.90
C TYR A 221 -5.48 -27.09 41.04
N GLU A 222 -4.93 -25.99 41.57
CA GLU A 222 -4.50 -24.86 40.74
C GLU A 222 -3.19 -25.22 40.03
N THR A 223 -3.17 -25.17 38.70
CA THR A 223 -1.93 -25.37 37.93
C THR A 223 -0.97 -24.22 38.22
N THR A 224 0.35 -24.45 38.10
CA THR A 224 1.37 -23.39 38.28
C THR A 224 1.11 -22.17 37.39
N LEU A 225 0.51 -22.37 36.20
CA LEU A 225 0.11 -21.29 35.31
C LEU A 225 -1.11 -20.50 35.82
N GLU A 226 -2.10 -21.16 36.42
CA GLU A 226 -3.29 -20.52 36.99
C GLU A 226 -2.94 -19.74 38.26
N ALA A 227 -2.09 -20.32 39.12
CA ALA A 227 -1.54 -19.63 40.28
C ALA A 227 -0.76 -18.39 39.85
N TYR A 228 0.06 -18.51 38.80
CA TYR A 228 0.80 -17.38 38.23
C TYR A 228 -0.11 -16.31 37.63
N LYS A 229 -1.16 -16.67 36.87
CA LYS A 229 -2.14 -15.72 36.33
C LYS A 229 -2.90 -14.97 37.43
N ARG A 230 -3.32 -15.68 38.47
CA ARG A 230 -3.98 -15.10 39.64
C ARG A 230 -3.06 -14.16 40.41
N LEU A 231 -1.82 -14.59 40.67
CA LEU A 231 -0.82 -13.81 41.40
C LEU A 231 -0.36 -12.57 40.61
N THR A 232 -0.35 -12.64 39.28
CA THR A 232 -0.06 -11.49 38.40
C THR A 232 -1.26 -10.55 38.20
N ARG A 233 -2.38 -10.76 38.92
CA ARG A 233 -3.55 -9.86 39.03
C ARG A 233 -4.09 -9.35 37.69
N ASP A 234 -4.15 -10.21 36.68
CA ASP A 234 -4.58 -9.81 35.32
C ASP A 234 -3.85 -8.58 34.77
N GLN A 235 -2.58 -8.37 35.16
CA GLN A 235 -1.83 -7.23 34.64
C GLN A 235 -1.85 -7.28 33.11
N PRO A 236 -2.34 -6.21 32.46
CA PRO A 236 -2.48 -6.19 31.02
C PRO A 236 -1.11 -6.36 30.37
N TRP A 237 -1.06 -7.05 29.24
CA TRP A 237 0.15 -7.14 28.42
C TRP A 237 0.45 -5.75 27.86
N VAL A 238 1.32 -5.00 28.53
CA VAL A 238 1.68 -3.62 28.14
C VAL A 238 2.76 -3.66 27.06
N PRO A 239 2.52 -3.10 25.86
CA PRO A 239 3.54 -3.00 24.80
C PRO A 239 4.82 -2.31 25.27
N PHE A 240 5.93 -2.52 24.55
CA PHE A 240 7.12 -1.69 24.77
C PHE A 240 6.81 -0.22 24.46
N LYS A 241 7.44 0.67 25.22
CA LYS A 241 7.39 2.10 24.94
C LYS A 241 8.21 2.36 23.68
N GLY A 242 7.67 3.13 22.75
CA GLY A 242 8.36 3.41 21.49
C GLY A 242 9.60 4.27 21.70
N TYR A 243 10.66 4.01 20.93
CA TYR A 243 11.95 4.71 20.98
C TYR A 243 11.89 6.24 20.81
N ASP A 244 10.79 6.77 20.27
CA ASP A 244 10.62 8.21 20.02
C ASP A 244 10.11 8.97 21.28
N LYS A 245 9.75 8.27 22.36
CA LYS A 245 9.31 8.90 23.62
C LYS A 245 10.52 9.19 24.51
N THR A 246 10.64 10.44 25.01
CA THR A 246 11.75 10.86 25.88
C THR A 246 11.64 10.28 27.29
N ASP A 247 10.43 10.00 27.74
CA ASP A 247 10.17 9.67 29.13
C ASP A 247 10.13 8.15 29.27
N HIS A 248 11.24 7.52 29.67
CA HIS A 248 11.30 6.09 29.99
C HIS A 248 11.39 5.92 31.50
N ASP A 249 10.43 5.22 32.08
CA ASP A 249 10.43 4.92 33.52
C ASP A 249 11.51 3.87 33.81
N ASP A 250 11.90 3.69 35.06
CA ASP A 250 12.94 2.71 35.41
C ASP A 250 12.51 1.26 35.10
N VAL A 251 11.19 1.00 35.08
CA VAL A 251 10.62 -0.25 34.57
C VAL A 251 10.90 -0.43 33.08
N ASP A 252 10.69 0.63 32.27
CA ASP A 252 10.90 0.57 30.82
C ASP A 252 12.39 0.32 30.49
N LYS A 253 13.30 0.95 31.25
CA LYS A 253 14.75 0.73 31.12
C LYS A 253 15.14 -0.71 31.47
N ALA A 254 14.61 -1.23 32.58
CA ALA A 254 14.87 -2.60 33.00
C ALA A 254 14.33 -3.64 32.00
N GLU A 255 13.19 -3.36 31.36
CA GLU A 255 12.63 -4.17 30.27
C GLU A 255 13.55 -4.14 29.03
N GLU A 256 14.01 -2.95 28.61
CA GLU A 256 14.94 -2.81 27.48
C GLU A 256 16.24 -3.56 27.74
N ASP A 257 16.84 -3.41 28.92
CA ASP A 257 18.07 -4.10 29.30
C ASP A 257 17.92 -5.63 29.25
N LEU A 258 16.78 -6.15 29.73
CA LEU A 258 16.51 -7.58 29.64
C LEU A 258 16.32 -8.03 28.19
N PHE A 259 15.59 -7.26 27.39
CA PHE A 259 15.42 -7.53 25.97
C PHE A 259 16.76 -7.56 25.23
N GLN A 260 17.63 -6.59 25.51
CA GLN A 260 18.97 -6.48 24.93
C GLN A 260 19.86 -7.68 25.28
N LYS A 261 19.75 -8.22 26.49
CA LYS A 261 20.43 -9.46 26.89
C LYS A 261 19.89 -10.66 26.12
N LEU A 262 18.57 -10.87 26.18
CA LEU A 262 17.93 -12.07 25.60
C LEU A 262 18.04 -12.11 24.07
N ARG A 263 17.92 -10.98 23.36
CA ARG A 263 17.93 -10.96 21.88
C ARG A 263 19.23 -11.48 21.25
N THR A 264 20.32 -11.60 22.01
CA THR A 264 21.58 -12.17 21.51
C THR A 264 21.49 -13.70 21.33
N GLU A 265 20.64 -14.35 22.14
CA GLU A 265 20.42 -15.81 22.11
C GLU A 265 19.35 -16.20 21.08
N TYR A 266 18.36 -15.32 20.86
CA TYR A 266 17.16 -15.57 20.04
C TYR A 266 17.18 -14.82 18.70
N SER A 267 16.60 -15.42 17.66
CA SER A 267 16.60 -14.88 16.29
C SER A 267 15.19 -14.65 15.76
N ARG A 268 14.97 -13.48 15.16
CA ARG A 268 13.69 -13.05 14.58
C ARG A 268 13.25 -13.91 13.39
N GLY A 269 14.21 -14.50 12.67
CA GLY A 269 13.98 -15.37 11.51
C GLY A 269 13.72 -16.85 11.85
N ALA A 270 13.89 -17.24 13.11
CA ALA A 270 13.63 -18.61 13.54
C ALA A 270 12.13 -18.88 13.73
N GLN A 271 11.69 -20.12 13.57
CA GLN A 271 10.32 -20.52 13.86
C GLN A 271 9.97 -20.19 15.32
N PRO A 272 8.76 -19.69 15.63
CA PRO A 272 8.43 -19.13 16.96
C PRO A 272 8.81 -20.04 18.13
N PHE A 273 8.54 -21.35 18.05
CA PHE A 273 8.81 -22.31 19.13
C PHE A 273 10.10 -23.13 18.96
N SER A 274 10.95 -22.76 18.00
CA SER A 274 12.29 -23.35 17.89
C SER A 274 13.18 -22.94 19.06
N ALA A 275 14.30 -23.64 19.28
CA ALA A 275 15.23 -23.34 20.37
C ALA A 275 15.70 -21.87 20.41
N ARG A 276 15.77 -21.21 19.24
CA ARG A 276 16.16 -19.79 19.10
C ARG A 276 14.97 -18.90 18.71
N GLY A 277 13.75 -19.40 18.76
CA GLY A 277 12.54 -18.65 18.41
C GLY A 277 12.04 -17.74 19.52
N TYR A 278 11.27 -16.72 19.15
CA TYR A 278 10.73 -15.73 20.09
C TYR A 278 9.68 -16.28 21.06
N GLY A 279 9.07 -17.43 20.76
CA GLY A 279 8.24 -18.18 21.71
C GLY A 279 9.05 -18.66 22.92
N ARG A 280 10.25 -19.20 22.70
CA ARG A 280 11.19 -19.57 23.79
C ARG A 280 11.75 -18.36 24.51
N MET A 281 11.96 -17.24 23.79
CA MET A 281 12.32 -15.96 24.42
C MET A 281 11.25 -15.47 25.39
N SER A 282 9.97 -15.60 25.01
CA SER A 282 8.82 -15.25 25.86
C SER A 282 8.74 -16.13 27.11
N GLU A 283 9.05 -17.41 27.01
CA GLU A 283 9.13 -18.30 28.18
C GLU A 283 10.26 -17.88 29.13
N LYS A 284 11.47 -17.59 28.60
CA LYS A 284 12.57 -17.05 29.43
C LYS A 284 12.22 -15.70 30.05
N TRP A 285 11.51 -14.84 29.33
CA TRP A 285 11.01 -13.57 29.85
C TRP A 285 10.10 -13.79 31.07
N ASP A 286 9.12 -14.69 30.96
CA ASP A 286 8.21 -15.01 32.06
C ASP A 286 8.95 -15.62 33.27
N ILE A 287 10.03 -16.40 33.05
CA ILE A 287 10.90 -16.90 34.13
C ILE A 287 11.62 -15.75 34.85
N GLU A 288 12.16 -14.77 34.12
CA GLU A 288 12.83 -13.60 34.72
C GLU A 288 11.85 -12.71 35.49
N VAL A 289 10.62 -12.54 34.99
CA VAL A 289 9.53 -11.89 35.73
C VAL A 289 9.30 -12.62 37.05
N ALA A 290 9.15 -13.95 37.01
CA ALA A 290 8.91 -14.76 38.20
C ALA A 290 10.06 -14.67 39.22
N LYS A 291 11.32 -14.72 38.78
CA LYS A 291 12.49 -14.56 39.66
C LYS A 291 12.49 -13.22 40.40
N ARG A 292 12.16 -12.12 39.71
CA ARG A 292 12.09 -10.79 40.36
C ARG A 292 10.96 -10.69 41.37
N VAL A 293 9.82 -11.32 41.09
CA VAL A 293 8.71 -11.41 42.06
C VAL A 293 9.15 -12.22 43.28
N MET A 294 9.83 -13.35 43.09
CA MET A 294 10.37 -14.15 44.19
C MET A 294 11.38 -13.35 45.03
N GLN A 295 12.31 -12.64 44.38
CA GLN A 295 13.29 -11.81 45.08
C GLN A 295 12.63 -10.71 45.91
N GLN A 296 11.56 -10.08 45.40
CA GLN A 296 10.78 -9.11 46.16
C GLN A 296 10.11 -9.72 47.39
N MET A 297 9.71 -11.01 47.33
CA MET A 297 9.10 -11.71 48.45
C MET A 297 10.12 -12.18 49.50
N GLU A 298 11.33 -12.57 49.07
CA GLU A 298 12.39 -13.06 49.96
C GLU A 298 13.04 -11.94 50.79
N GLU A 299 13.11 -10.73 50.24
CA GLU A 299 13.78 -9.59 50.86
C GLU A 299 12.88 -8.35 50.98
N PRO A 300 11.77 -8.40 51.74
CA PRO A 300 10.87 -7.25 51.88
C PRO A 300 11.55 -6.05 52.58
N ASP A 301 12.54 -6.30 53.45
CA ASP A 301 13.18 -5.29 54.30
C ASP A 301 14.60 -4.88 53.85
N SER A 302 15.14 -5.43 52.75
CA SER A 302 16.54 -5.17 52.37
C SER A 302 16.78 -3.74 51.85
N GLY A 303 15.75 -2.90 51.79
CA GLY A 303 15.80 -1.55 51.23
C GLY A 303 16.10 -1.51 49.74
N THR A 304 16.32 -2.67 49.11
CA THR A 304 16.64 -2.80 47.69
C THR A 304 15.34 -2.83 46.92
N VAL A 305 15.04 -1.74 46.21
CA VAL A 305 13.83 -1.66 45.38
C VAL A 305 13.96 -2.60 44.19
N VAL A 306 13.34 -3.78 44.27
CA VAL A 306 13.28 -4.74 43.16
C VAL A 306 12.33 -4.20 42.09
N ILE A 307 12.87 -3.82 40.93
CA ILE A 307 12.09 -3.31 39.80
C ILE A 307 11.36 -4.48 39.12
N LEU A 308 10.03 -4.53 39.29
CA LEU A 308 9.16 -5.48 38.58
C LEU A 308 8.98 -5.08 37.12
N ILE A 309 9.37 -5.98 36.22
CA ILE A 309 9.16 -5.84 34.76
C ILE A 309 7.80 -6.41 34.34
N ARG A 310 7.19 -5.83 33.30
CA ARG A 310 5.87 -6.26 32.82
C ARG A 310 6.00 -7.47 31.90
N ARG A 311 4.92 -8.25 31.81
CA ARG A 311 4.85 -9.42 30.91
C ARG A 311 4.81 -9.00 29.45
N LYS A 312 5.49 -9.76 28.57
CA LYS A 312 5.52 -9.51 27.12
C LYS A 312 5.22 -10.78 26.34
N THR A 313 4.27 -10.69 25.41
CA THR A 313 4.01 -11.82 24.51
C THR A 313 5.13 -11.93 23.48
N PHE A 314 5.32 -13.11 22.89
CA PHE A 314 6.30 -13.28 21.81
C PHE A 314 6.05 -12.32 20.63
N GLN A 315 4.79 -11.95 20.35
CA GLN A 315 4.43 -10.99 19.30
C GLN A 315 4.92 -9.58 19.63
N MET A 316 4.78 -9.17 20.89
CA MET A 316 5.27 -7.87 21.36
C MET A 316 6.80 -7.81 21.33
N LEU A 317 7.47 -8.90 21.71
CA LEU A 317 8.93 -9.02 21.59
C LEU A 317 9.39 -8.93 20.13
N GLN A 318 8.67 -9.56 19.20
CA GLN A 318 8.96 -9.47 17.76
C GLN A 318 8.74 -8.06 17.22
N ALA A 319 7.62 -7.42 17.57
CA ALA A 319 7.32 -6.04 17.18
C ALA A 319 8.40 -5.08 17.68
N HIS A 320 8.83 -5.25 18.94
CA HIS A 320 9.90 -4.45 19.53
C HIS A 320 11.24 -4.64 18.83
N TYR A 321 11.59 -5.87 18.43
CA TYR A 321 12.77 -6.11 17.60
C TYR A 321 12.69 -5.39 16.25
N ASP A 322 11.53 -5.44 15.60
CA ASP A 322 11.30 -4.81 14.31
C ASP A 322 11.42 -3.27 14.43
N ASP A 323 10.87 -2.70 15.51
CA ASP A 323 10.98 -1.28 15.87
C ASP A 323 12.42 -0.88 16.21
N PHE A 324 13.16 -1.70 16.96
CA PHE A 324 14.57 -1.51 17.24
C PHE A 324 15.41 -1.48 15.96
N CYS A 325 15.20 -2.44 15.05
CA CYS A 325 15.86 -2.46 13.75
C CYS A 325 15.47 -1.26 12.88
N ALA A 326 14.23 -0.78 12.98
CA ALA A 326 13.81 0.44 12.31
C ALA A 326 14.48 1.69 12.92
N HIS A 327 14.60 1.74 14.25
CA HIS A 327 15.27 2.82 14.97
C HIS A 327 16.76 2.87 14.62
N ILE A 328 17.49 1.74 14.63
CA ILE A 328 18.88 1.68 14.17
C ILE A 328 19.02 2.21 12.74
N ARG A 329 18.13 1.79 11.82
CA ARG A 329 18.18 2.28 10.44
C ARG A 329 17.95 3.79 10.37
N ARG A 330 17.00 4.32 11.15
CA ARG A 330 16.74 5.76 11.26
C ARG A 330 17.93 6.51 11.85
N THR A 331 18.57 6.01 12.91
CA THR A 331 19.71 6.66 13.55
C THR A 331 20.98 6.56 12.72
N GLN A 332 21.20 5.46 12.00
CA GLN A 332 22.30 5.37 11.03
C GLN A 332 22.10 6.36 9.88
N LEU A 333 20.88 6.48 9.34
CA LEU A 333 20.58 7.50 8.33
C LEU A 333 20.74 8.92 8.91
N ALA A 334 20.29 9.17 10.13
CA ALA A 334 20.47 10.46 10.81
C ALA A 334 21.94 10.75 11.14
N GLY A 335 22.74 9.73 11.44
CA GLY A 335 24.18 9.85 11.68
C GLY A 335 24.95 10.14 10.40
N ILE A 336 24.55 9.53 9.28
CA ILE A 336 25.03 9.91 7.94
C ILE A 336 24.61 11.35 7.59
N LEU A 337 23.51 11.85 8.16
CA LEU A 337 23.01 13.23 8.02
C LEU A 337 23.54 14.21 9.09
N ARG A 338 24.43 13.79 10.00
CA ARG A 338 25.30 14.74 10.76
C ARG A 338 26.45 15.21 9.88
N ASP A 339 26.11 15.56 8.66
CA ASP A 339 26.97 16.32 7.77
C ASP A 339 27.02 17.75 8.35
N PRO A 340 28.21 18.31 8.66
CA PRO A 340 28.35 19.70 9.07
C PRO A 340 27.58 20.67 8.15
N ALA A 341 27.49 20.36 6.85
CA ALA A 341 26.73 21.16 5.88
C ALA A 341 25.22 21.17 6.15
N GLN A 342 24.66 20.08 6.67
CA GLN A 342 23.24 19.99 7.01
C GLN A 342 22.91 20.68 8.33
N GLU A 343 23.83 20.64 9.31
CA GLU A 343 23.72 21.46 10.53
C GLU A 343 23.83 22.96 10.22
N GLU A 344 24.74 23.35 9.34
CA GLU A 344 24.87 24.73 8.86
C GLU A 344 23.60 25.20 8.12
N LEU A 345 23.04 24.35 7.25
CA LEU A 345 21.78 24.62 6.56
C LEU A 345 20.63 24.80 7.57
N ASN A 346 20.48 23.90 8.53
CA ASN A 346 19.44 23.98 9.56
C ASN A 346 19.60 25.24 10.43
N THR A 347 20.83 25.60 10.77
CA THR A 347 21.15 26.81 11.53
C THR A 347 20.80 28.06 10.73
N THR A 348 21.17 28.10 9.46
CA THR A 348 20.86 29.19 8.53
C THR A 348 19.35 29.35 8.37
N LEU A 349 18.60 28.25 8.23
CA LEU A 349 17.14 28.28 8.14
C LEU A 349 16.48 28.81 9.43
N ARG A 350 17.00 28.42 10.61
CA ARG A 350 16.51 28.94 11.90
C ARG A 350 16.81 30.43 12.07
N ASN A 351 18.03 30.86 11.75
CA ASN A 351 18.43 32.26 11.84
C ASN A 351 17.62 33.13 10.87
N ASN A 352 17.44 32.68 9.63
CA ASN A 352 16.59 33.38 8.67
C ASN A 352 15.14 33.48 9.14
N ARG A 353 14.60 32.45 9.81
CA ARG A 353 13.24 32.50 10.38
C ARG A 353 13.12 33.52 11.51
N ARG A 354 14.13 33.64 12.37
CA ARG A 354 14.18 34.63 13.46
C ARG A 354 14.35 36.07 12.97
N ASN A 355 15.09 36.25 11.87
CA ASN A 355 15.41 37.57 11.33
C ASN A 355 14.32 38.14 10.40
N MET A 356 13.29 37.36 10.04
CA MET A 356 12.17 37.90 9.28
C MET A 356 11.21 38.66 10.19
N ALA A 357 10.74 39.81 9.70
CA ALA A 357 9.72 40.61 10.38
C ALA A 357 8.45 39.77 10.65
N PRO A 358 7.78 39.96 11.81
CA PRO A 358 6.53 39.27 12.13
C PRO A 358 5.49 39.59 11.05
N GLN A 359 4.98 38.57 10.38
CA GLN A 359 4.01 38.77 9.30
C GLN A 359 2.60 38.89 9.87
N GLN A 360 1.77 39.71 9.21
CA GLN A 360 0.39 39.99 9.61
C GLN A 360 -0.37 38.70 9.91
N ALA A 361 -0.89 38.59 11.13
CA ALA A 361 -1.75 37.49 11.52
C ALA A 361 -2.96 37.41 10.57
N ALA A 362 -3.29 36.19 10.13
CA ALA A 362 -4.44 35.92 9.27
C ALA A 362 -5.78 36.04 10.04
N THR A 363 -5.92 37.03 10.92
CA THR A 363 -7.13 37.27 11.72
C THR A 363 -8.25 37.89 10.90
N ASN A 364 -7.97 38.49 9.73
CA ASN A 364 -8.95 39.21 8.91
C ASN A 364 -9.15 38.63 7.50
N VAL A 365 -8.98 37.31 7.30
CA VAL A 365 -9.27 36.70 5.99
C VAL A 365 -10.74 36.26 5.94
N GLN A 366 -11.55 36.97 5.15
CA GLN A 366 -12.95 36.61 4.93
C GLN A 366 -13.04 35.24 4.22
N PRO A 367 -13.90 34.31 4.71
CA PRO A 367 -14.10 33.01 4.07
C PRO A 367 -14.56 33.18 2.63
N ILE A 368 -13.85 32.55 1.69
CA ILE A 368 -14.21 32.57 0.26
C ILE A 368 -15.56 31.86 0.08
N ARG A 369 -16.60 32.62 -0.27
CA ARG A 369 -17.92 32.07 -0.58
C ARG A 369 -18.01 31.77 -2.08
N TYR A 370 -18.14 30.49 -2.42
CA TYR A 370 -18.39 30.06 -3.81
C TYR A 370 -19.89 30.15 -4.12
N ASN A 371 -20.26 30.82 -5.22
CA ASN A 371 -21.65 31.01 -5.61
C ASN A 371 -22.22 29.74 -6.27
N GLN A 372 -23.14 29.02 -5.59
CA GLN A 372 -23.66 27.71 -6.00
C GLN A 372 -25.05 27.75 -6.68
N MET A 373 -25.62 28.92 -6.96
CA MET A 373 -27.05 29.04 -7.28
C MET A 373 -27.52 28.49 -8.66
N HIS A 374 -26.64 28.00 -9.53
CA HIS A 374 -27.04 27.58 -10.90
C HIS A 374 -26.57 26.18 -11.33
N GLY A 375 -26.46 25.23 -10.40
CA GLY A 375 -26.12 23.83 -10.76
C GLY A 375 -24.73 23.66 -11.40
N GLY A 376 -23.88 24.69 -11.30
CA GLY A 376 -22.49 24.65 -11.73
C GLY A 376 -21.67 23.80 -10.77
N ALA A 377 -20.94 22.82 -11.32
CA ALA A 377 -19.94 22.07 -10.56
C ALA A 377 -18.99 23.04 -9.84
N THR A 378 -18.68 22.74 -8.58
CA THR A 378 -17.68 23.49 -7.82
C THR A 378 -16.38 23.55 -8.63
N PRO A 379 -15.85 24.75 -8.92
CA PRO A 379 -14.54 24.86 -9.55
C PRO A 379 -13.51 24.32 -8.56
N PHE A 380 -13.12 23.06 -8.73
CA PHE A 380 -11.91 22.55 -8.10
C PHE A 380 -10.75 23.38 -8.64
N GLY A 381 -10.14 24.18 -7.77
CA GLY A 381 -8.96 24.97 -8.09
C GLY A 381 -7.92 24.07 -8.73
N ALA A 382 -7.54 24.38 -9.97
CA ALA A 382 -6.48 23.68 -10.64
C ALA A 382 -5.12 24.03 -10.01
N PRO A 383 -4.13 23.11 -10.02
CA PRO A 383 -4.18 21.79 -10.63
C PRO A 383 -4.01 20.67 -9.59
N THR A 384 -5.07 19.91 -9.31
CA THR A 384 -4.90 18.53 -8.83
C THR A 384 -4.76 17.59 -10.03
N VAL A 385 -3.92 16.57 -9.89
CA VAL A 385 -3.47 15.61 -10.93
C VAL A 385 -4.60 14.72 -11.50
N LEU A 386 -5.83 14.82 -10.97
CA LEU A 386 -6.97 14.00 -11.38
C LEU A 386 -7.97 14.83 -12.20
N ASN A 387 -8.39 14.27 -13.33
CA ASN A 387 -9.44 14.84 -14.20
C ASN A 387 -10.67 15.17 -13.35
N THR A 388 -11.07 16.44 -13.34
CA THR A 388 -12.17 16.97 -12.52
C THR A 388 -13.49 16.23 -12.76
N GLN A 389 -13.73 15.70 -13.97
CA GLN A 389 -14.90 14.88 -14.26
C GLN A 389 -14.83 13.49 -13.60
N VAL A 390 -13.64 12.93 -13.44
CA VAL A 390 -13.44 11.63 -12.76
C VAL A 390 -13.63 11.80 -11.26
N ALA A 391 -13.06 12.85 -10.67
CA ALA A 391 -13.24 13.18 -9.26
C ALA A 391 -14.71 13.50 -8.93
N ALA A 392 -15.39 14.26 -9.79
CA ALA A 392 -16.81 14.58 -9.62
C ALA A 392 -17.72 13.34 -9.69
N ARG A 393 -17.37 12.32 -10.48
CA ARG A 393 -18.14 11.07 -10.56
C ARG A 393 -17.89 10.10 -9.40
N ALA A 394 -16.76 10.26 -8.70
CA ALA A 394 -16.41 9.47 -7.53
C ALA A 394 -17.09 9.95 -6.24
N MET A 395 -17.78 11.09 -6.27
CA MET A 395 -18.49 11.64 -5.12
C MET A 395 -19.98 11.76 -5.41
N THR A 396 -20.82 11.34 -4.47
CA THR A 396 -22.26 11.58 -4.50
C THR A 396 -22.61 12.58 -3.42
N PHE A 397 -23.31 13.66 -3.81
CA PHE A 397 -23.92 14.58 -2.87
C PHE A 397 -25.14 13.89 -2.26
N ALA A 398 -25.12 13.68 -0.95
CA ALA A 398 -26.28 13.14 -0.23
C ALA A 398 -27.20 14.33 0.11
N PRO A 399 -28.36 14.48 -0.54
CA PRO A 399 -29.32 15.51 -0.16
C PRO A 399 -29.72 15.31 1.31
N ARG A 400 -29.61 16.39 2.08
CA ARG A 400 -29.67 16.43 3.54
C ARG A 400 -30.99 15.91 4.10
N GLU A 401 -30.92 14.85 4.89
CA GLU A 401 -31.85 14.63 6.02
C GLU A 401 -31.13 14.35 7.35
N ASN A 402 -29.88 13.89 7.35
CA ASN A 402 -29.12 13.65 8.59
C ASN A 402 -27.92 14.60 8.73
N MET A 403 -28.01 15.54 9.67
CA MET A 403 -27.00 16.57 9.97
C MET A 403 -25.65 16.04 10.53
N GLN A 404 -25.47 14.73 10.68
CA GLN A 404 -24.28 14.15 11.33
C GLN A 404 -23.20 13.63 10.37
N MET A 405 -23.41 13.66 9.05
CA MET A 405 -22.40 13.22 8.08
C MET A 405 -22.01 14.31 7.08
N ALA A 406 -20.76 14.25 6.61
CA ALA A 406 -20.25 15.16 5.61
C ALA A 406 -21.14 15.14 4.34
N PRO A 407 -21.38 16.29 3.69
CA PRO A 407 -22.33 16.42 2.57
C PRO A 407 -21.92 15.69 1.29
N PHE A 408 -20.78 15.00 1.29
CA PHE A 408 -20.25 14.21 0.20
C PHE A 408 -19.91 12.80 0.71
N ALA A 409 -20.38 11.79 -0.01
CA ALA A 409 -19.96 10.41 0.17
C ALA A 409 -19.12 9.97 -1.03
N LEU A 410 -18.04 9.22 -0.78
CA LEU A 410 -17.32 8.53 -1.84
C LEU A 410 -18.20 7.40 -2.36
N ARG A 411 -18.39 7.35 -3.68
CA ARG A 411 -19.12 6.29 -4.34
C ARG A 411 -18.27 5.02 -4.29
N ASP A 412 -18.75 3.99 -3.59
CA ASP A 412 -18.07 2.69 -3.57
C ASP A 412 -17.93 2.16 -5.00
N VAL A 413 -16.69 2.17 -5.50
CA VAL A 413 -16.35 1.52 -6.76
C VAL A 413 -16.31 0.03 -6.47
N TYR A 414 -17.45 -0.65 -6.61
CA TYR A 414 -17.45 -2.11 -6.69
C TYR A 414 -16.84 -2.49 -8.06
N PRO A 415 -15.62 -3.03 -8.14
CA PRO A 415 -15.12 -3.56 -9.40
C PRO A 415 -16.00 -4.76 -9.75
N ASN A 416 -16.73 -4.67 -10.86
CA ASN A 416 -17.42 -5.77 -11.55
C ASN A 416 -17.52 -7.06 -10.71
N GLN A 417 -18.40 -7.05 -9.71
CA GLN A 417 -18.79 -8.30 -9.09
C GLN A 417 -19.56 -9.05 -10.17
N VAL A 418 -18.88 -9.98 -10.84
CA VAL A 418 -19.55 -11.15 -11.40
C VAL A 418 -20.47 -11.63 -10.26
N PRO A 419 -21.80 -11.70 -10.47
CA PRO A 419 -22.72 -12.06 -9.41
C PRO A 419 -22.17 -13.29 -8.71
N ARG A 420 -21.81 -13.20 -7.42
CA ARG A 420 -21.41 -14.38 -6.65
C ARG A 420 -22.62 -15.32 -6.72
N PRO A 421 -22.56 -16.46 -7.43
CA PRO A 421 -23.66 -17.40 -7.39
C PRO A 421 -23.84 -17.81 -5.94
N ALA A 422 -25.07 -17.65 -5.45
CA ALA A 422 -25.44 -17.96 -4.08
C ALA A 422 -25.09 -19.42 -3.78
N ALA A 423 -24.05 -19.64 -2.97
CA ALA A 423 -23.71 -20.81 -2.14
C ALA A 423 -23.95 -22.26 -2.67
N THR A 424 -24.26 -22.46 -3.94
CA THR A 424 -24.39 -23.77 -4.56
C THR A 424 -23.06 -24.12 -5.21
N ASN A 425 -22.47 -25.24 -4.78
CA ASN A 425 -21.18 -25.70 -5.29
C ASN A 425 -21.31 -25.98 -6.80
N PRO A 426 -20.75 -25.15 -7.70
CA PRO A 426 -20.99 -25.27 -9.13
C PRO A 426 -20.43 -26.58 -9.71
N MET A 427 -19.53 -27.25 -8.97
CA MET A 427 -18.88 -28.51 -9.34
C MET A 427 -19.59 -29.76 -8.76
N GLY A 428 -20.73 -29.58 -8.08
CA GLY A 428 -21.46 -30.67 -7.45
C GLY A 428 -20.84 -31.19 -6.15
N PRO A 429 -21.51 -32.12 -5.45
CA PRO A 429 -21.12 -32.61 -4.13
C PRO A 429 -19.81 -33.43 -4.13
N ASN A 430 -19.41 -33.97 -5.29
CA ASN A 430 -18.25 -34.84 -5.41
C ASN A 430 -16.90 -34.10 -5.46
N TYR A 431 -16.94 -32.76 -5.57
CA TYR A 431 -15.75 -31.93 -5.65
C TYR A 431 -15.20 -31.56 -4.26
N LYS A 432 -13.93 -31.88 -3.99
CA LYS A 432 -13.26 -31.63 -2.70
C LYS A 432 -12.80 -30.16 -2.55
N ARG A 433 -13.76 -29.22 -2.45
CA ARG A 433 -13.51 -27.76 -2.46
C ARG A 433 -12.51 -27.21 -1.44
N ASN A 434 -12.35 -27.89 -0.29
CA ASN A 434 -11.43 -27.43 0.77
C ASN A 434 -9.98 -27.84 0.50
N LYS A 435 -9.75 -28.83 -0.38
CA LYS A 435 -8.43 -29.38 -0.69
C LYS A 435 -7.89 -28.92 -2.03
N TYR A 436 -8.76 -28.60 -2.99
CA TYR A 436 -8.37 -28.25 -4.36
C TYR A 436 -9.05 -26.97 -4.83
N CYS A 437 -8.35 -26.22 -5.67
CA CYS A 437 -8.82 -24.92 -6.15
C CYS A 437 -9.91 -25.08 -7.21
N VAL A 438 -11.06 -24.43 -7.00
CA VAL A 438 -12.22 -24.48 -7.93
C VAL A 438 -11.92 -23.92 -9.32
N VAL A 439 -10.85 -23.14 -9.50
CA VAL A 439 -10.45 -22.55 -10.80
C VAL A 439 -9.41 -23.42 -11.50
N CYS A 440 -8.28 -23.74 -10.85
CA CYS A 440 -7.16 -24.44 -11.49
C CYS A 440 -7.10 -25.94 -11.20
N GLY A 441 -7.82 -26.44 -10.21
CA GLY A 441 -7.84 -27.86 -9.79
C GLY A 441 -6.58 -28.34 -9.04
N TYR A 442 -5.53 -27.52 -8.94
CA TYR A 442 -4.37 -27.83 -8.11
C TYR A 442 -4.68 -27.76 -6.61
N SER A 443 -3.84 -28.43 -5.82
CA SER A 443 -4.06 -28.55 -4.39
C SER A 443 -3.87 -27.19 -3.69
N LYS A 444 -4.56 -27.02 -2.54
CA LYS A 444 -4.37 -25.85 -1.67
C LYS A 444 -2.93 -25.71 -1.20
N ARG A 445 -2.23 -26.83 -1.01
CA ARG A 445 -0.83 -26.86 -0.59
C ARG A 445 0.09 -26.26 -1.65
N GLU A 446 -0.08 -26.63 -2.92
CA GLU A 446 0.73 -26.08 -4.03
C GLU A 446 0.47 -24.58 -4.21
N ASN A 447 -0.79 -24.15 -4.12
CA ASN A 447 -1.16 -22.72 -4.16
C ASN A 447 -0.41 -21.92 -3.07
N LEU A 448 -0.42 -22.43 -1.83
CA LEU A 448 0.25 -21.78 -0.71
C LEU A 448 1.78 -21.80 -0.84
N GLN A 449 2.35 -22.89 -1.37
CA GLN A 449 3.80 -22.98 -1.65
C GLN A 449 4.26 -21.95 -2.69
N LEU A 450 3.43 -21.66 -3.69
CA LEU A 450 3.70 -20.66 -4.73
C LEU A 450 3.28 -19.23 -4.33
N LEU A 451 2.81 -19.02 -3.09
CA LEU A 451 2.27 -17.74 -2.60
C LEU A 451 1.19 -17.16 -3.53
N LYS A 452 0.32 -18.02 -4.09
CA LYS A 452 -0.79 -17.64 -4.97
C LYS A 452 -2.13 -17.69 -4.23
N GLN A 453 -3.09 -16.91 -4.71
CA GLN A 453 -4.46 -16.89 -4.20
C GLN A 453 -5.16 -18.23 -4.50
N PHE A 454 -5.91 -18.75 -3.52
CA PHE A 454 -6.61 -20.05 -3.61
C PHE A 454 -8.13 -19.87 -3.84
N GLY A 455 -8.79 -20.88 -4.43
CA GLY A 455 -10.24 -20.87 -4.64
C GLY A 455 -10.65 -19.98 -5.83
N TYR A 456 -11.74 -19.22 -5.70
CA TYR A 456 -12.26 -18.34 -6.74
C TYR A 456 -11.34 -17.16 -7.09
N GLU A 457 -10.37 -16.87 -6.22
CA GLU A 457 -9.40 -15.80 -6.44
C GLU A 457 -8.13 -16.29 -7.16
N CYS A 458 -7.99 -17.59 -7.47
CA CYS A 458 -6.84 -18.06 -8.26
C CYS A 458 -6.85 -17.43 -9.66
N LYS A 459 -5.72 -16.80 -10.02
CA LYS A 459 -5.50 -16.19 -11.33
C LYS A 459 -4.46 -17.00 -12.11
N GLY A 460 -4.70 -17.16 -13.42
CA GLY A 460 -3.73 -17.71 -14.37
C GLY A 460 -3.26 -19.14 -14.05
N ASN A 461 -4.20 -20.06 -13.77
CA ASN A 461 -3.89 -21.46 -13.43
C ASN A 461 -2.88 -21.61 -12.28
N CYS A 462 -2.81 -20.61 -11.40
CA CYS A 462 -1.88 -20.53 -10.29
C CYS A 462 -0.39 -20.67 -10.69
N GLY A 463 -0.07 -20.30 -11.94
CA GLY A 463 1.29 -20.31 -12.50
C GLY A 463 1.71 -21.64 -13.14
N HIS A 464 0.86 -22.67 -13.12
CA HIS A 464 1.15 -23.91 -13.82
C HIS A 464 0.88 -23.76 -15.33
N GLU A 465 1.80 -24.26 -16.14
CA GLU A 465 1.65 -24.25 -17.60
C GLU A 465 0.72 -25.35 -18.11
N GLU A 466 0.39 -26.33 -17.28
CA GLU A 466 -0.40 -27.51 -17.64
C GLU A 466 -1.76 -27.52 -16.93
N CYS A 467 -2.76 -28.11 -17.56
CA CYS A 467 -4.08 -28.27 -16.98
C CYS A 467 -4.10 -29.45 -15.99
N SER A 468 -4.53 -29.21 -14.75
CA SER A 468 -4.60 -30.26 -13.71
C SER A 468 -5.55 -31.43 -14.01
N LYS A 469 -6.42 -31.30 -15.03
CA LYS A 469 -7.33 -32.37 -15.50
C LYS A 469 -6.77 -33.16 -16.68
N CYS A 470 -6.37 -32.50 -17.76
CA CYS A 470 -5.99 -33.20 -19.00
C CYS A 470 -4.48 -33.23 -19.27
N GLY A 471 -3.66 -32.56 -18.44
CA GLY A 471 -2.20 -32.48 -18.61
C GLY A 471 -1.73 -31.63 -19.79
N MET A 472 -2.62 -31.18 -20.68
CA MET A 472 -2.24 -30.32 -21.80
C MET A 472 -1.84 -28.92 -21.36
N ARG A 473 -0.97 -28.27 -22.12
CA ARG A 473 -0.57 -26.87 -21.86
C ARG A 473 -1.78 -25.94 -21.93
N VAL A 474 -1.88 -24.98 -21.02
CA VAL A 474 -2.98 -24.01 -20.90
C VAL A 474 -3.21 -23.25 -22.22
N GLU A 475 -2.14 -22.98 -22.97
CA GLU A 475 -2.19 -22.29 -24.27
C GLU A 475 -2.93 -23.09 -25.36
N LEU A 476 -3.06 -24.42 -25.19
CA LEU A 476 -3.76 -25.31 -26.13
C LEU A 476 -5.26 -25.44 -25.83
N HIS A 477 -5.78 -24.77 -24.80
CA HIS A 477 -7.21 -24.73 -24.51
C HIS A 477 -7.91 -23.63 -25.30
N ASP A 478 -9.08 -23.93 -25.87
CA ASP A 478 -9.89 -22.98 -26.66
C ASP A 478 -10.24 -21.69 -25.89
N ALA A 479 -10.29 -21.76 -24.55
CA ALA A 479 -10.53 -20.62 -23.69
C ALA A 479 -9.54 -20.61 -22.51
N ALA A 480 -9.01 -19.42 -22.18
CA ALA A 480 -8.06 -19.22 -21.10
C ALA A 480 -8.56 -19.69 -19.71
N ASN A 481 -9.88 -19.76 -19.53
CA ASN A 481 -10.51 -20.21 -18.28
C ASN A 481 -11.01 -21.67 -18.35
N ALA A 482 -10.81 -22.39 -19.46
CA ALA A 482 -11.27 -23.77 -19.63
C ALA A 482 -10.23 -24.78 -19.11
N VAL A 483 -9.64 -24.51 -17.95
CA VAL A 483 -8.61 -25.35 -17.30
C VAL A 483 -9.13 -25.96 -16.01
N GLY A 484 -8.41 -26.96 -15.49
CA GLY A 484 -8.75 -27.63 -14.24
C GLY A 484 -10.17 -28.21 -14.23
N PRO A 485 -11.02 -27.91 -13.23
CA PRO A 485 -12.40 -28.39 -13.15
C PRO A 485 -13.29 -28.00 -14.34
N TYR A 486 -12.99 -26.88 -15.03
CA TYR A 486 -13.75 -26.42 -16.19
C TYR A 486 -13.23 -26.97 -17.53
N CYS A 487 -12.20 -27.82 -17.50
CA CYS A 487 -11.64 -28.45 -18.69
C CYS A 487 -12.61 -29.50 -19.29
N LYS A 488 -12.87 -29.38 -20.60
CA LYS A 488 -13.73 -30.30 -21.37
C LYS A 488 -12.99 -31.54 -21.91
N ASN A 489 -11.67 -31.52 -21.94
CA ASN A 489 -10.87 -32.64 -22.44
C ASN A 489 -10.92 -33.83 -21.47
N ALA A 490 -10.67 -35.03 -22.00
CA ALA A 490 -10.55 -36.24 -21.20
C ALA A 490 -9.45 -36.08 -20.14
N ALA A 491 -9.65 -36.66 -18.97
CA ALA A 491 -8.66 -36.63 -17.91
C ALA A 491 -7.45 -37.48 -18.31
N SER A 492 -6.23 -36.97 -18.07
CA SER A 492 -5.01 -37.77 -18.27
C SER A 492 -4.87 -38.78 -17.13
N GLU A 493 -4.26 -39.94 -17.40
CA GLU A 493 -3.92 -40.94 -16.37
C GLU A 493 -3.02 -40.35 -15.27
N SER A 494 -2.14 -39.41 -15.64
CA SER A 494 -1.23 -38.70 -14.74
C SER A 494 -1.87 -37.48 -14.06
N SER A 495 -3.14 -37.18 -14.33
CA SER A 495 -3.77 -35.96 -13.84
C SER A 495 -4.21 -36.05 -12.38
N TYR A 496 -4.32 -34.89 -11.73
CA TYR A 496 -4.87 -34.79 -10.38
C TYR A 496 -6.40 -34.96 -10.34
N TYR A 497 -7.06 -35.21 -11.48
CA TYR A 497 -8.52 -35.29 -11.60
C TYR A 497 -9.16 -36.23 -10.58
N ASN A 498 -8.62 -37.44 -10.45
CA ASN A 498 -9.13 -38.47 -9.53
C ASN A 498 -8.97 -38.08 -8.06
N ASP A 499 -8.04 -37.18 -7.75
CA ASP A 499 -7.81 -36.72 -6.39
C ASP A 499 -8.85 -35.69 -5.96
N TRP A 500 -9.32 -34.83 -6.88
CA TRP A 500 -10.24 -33.74 -6.55
C TRP A 500 -11.70 -33.97 -6.95
N TYR A 501 -11.97 -34.93 -7.84
CA TYR A 501 -13.31 -35.37 -8.22
C TYR A 501 -13.45 -36.89 -8.05
N LYS A 502 -14.38 -37.32 -7.20
CA LYS A 502 -14.75 -38.74 -7.10
C LYS A 502 -15.95 -39.00 -8.01
N GLU A 503 -15.83 -39.85 -9.01
CA GLU A 503 -17.01 -40.31 -9.74
C GLU A 503 -17.99 -40.96 -8.75
N ALA A 504 -19.26 -40.57 -8.83
CA ALA A 504 -20.29 -41.25 -8.06
C ALA A 504 -20.27 -42.73 -8.45
N PRO A 505 -20.36 -43.67 -7.48
CA PRO A 505 -20.44 -45.08 -7.82
C PRO A 505 -21.58 -45.26 -8.82
N LYS A 506 -21.29 -45.88 -9.97
CA LYS A 506 -22.31 -46.23 -10.95
C LYS A 506 -23.31 -47.12 -10.24
N VAL A 507 -24.47 -46.57 -9.87
CA VAL A 507 -25.58 -47.37 -9.36
C VAL A 507 -25.96 -48.28 -10.52
N ASN A 508 -25.56 -49.55 -10.44
CA ASN A 508 -25.95 -50.57 -11.41
C ASN A 508 -27.47 -50.72 -11.29
N ASN A 509 -28.21 -49.95 -12.07
CA ASN A 509 -29.63 -50.20 -12.32
C ASN A 509 -29.73 -51.40 -13.28
N GLN A 510 -29.29 -52.58 -12.81
CA GLN A 510 -29.75 -53.85 -13.33
C GLN A 510 -30.93 -54.25 -12.44
N ILE A 511 -32.13 -53.90 -12.90
CA ILE A 511 -33.38 -54.55 -12.50
C ILE A 511 -33.59 -55.73 -13.45
#